data_AF-A0A257B3I5-F1
#
_entry.id   AF-A0A257B3I5-F1
#
_cell.length_a   1.000
_cell.length_b   1.000
_cell.length_c   1.000
_cell.angle_alpha   90.00
_cell.angle_beta   90.00
_cell.angle_gamma   90.00
#
_symmetry.space_group_name_H-M   'P 1'
#
loop_
_entity.id
_entity.type
_entity.pdbx_description
1 polymer ?
#
loop_
_entity_poly.entity_id
_entity_poly.type
_entity_poly.pdbx_seq_one_letter_code
_entity_poly.pdbx_strand_id
1 'polypeptide(L)'
;MKPAKRQDQSQIKRIADFIWNIADDRLRDVYARGSAATCKDAAITLDTDLDGRRDAFNPAELLLAALDACLIKGIGRVVPILKFRLTGVEARLHGARQDAPPKMESIGDEIVVDTDEDDRRLARWIVEGAPPS
;
A
#
# COMPACT_ATOMS: atom_id res chain seq x y z
N MET A 1 27.60 9.27 -20.20
CA MET A 1 27.55 9.39 -18.73
C MET A 1 26.22 10.06 -18.37
N LYS A 2 25.25 9.33 -17.78
CA LYS A 2 23.94 9.91 -17.43
C LYS A 2 24.11 10.84 -16.21
N PRO A 3 23.56 12.07 -16.20
CA PRO A 3 23.71 12.94 -15.05
C PRO A 3 22.85 12.41 -13.91
N ALA A 4 23.48 12.10 -12.77
CA ALA A 4 22.77 11.77 -11.55
C ALA A 4 21.98 13.01 -11.09
N LYS A 5 20.66 12.89 -10.96
CA LYS A 5 19.81 13.94 -10.38
C LYS A 5 20.28 14.18 -8.94
N ARG A 6 20.97 15.29 -8.72
CA ARG A 6 21.37 15.76 -7.38
C ARG A 6 20.10 16.22 -6.67
N GLN A 7 19.45 15.29 -5.96
CA GLN A 7 18.28 15.59 -5.15
C GLN A 7 18.69 16.60 -4.08
N ASP A 8 17.99 17.74 -4.04
CA ASP A 8 18.32 18.88 -3.20
C ASP A 8 18.19 18.51 -1.72
N GLN A 9 19.33 18.18 -1.10
CA GLN A 9 19.40 17.77 0.30
C GLN A 9 18.95 18.89 1.26
N SER A 10 18.90 20.14 0.82
CA SER A 10 18.42 21.25 1.65
C SER A 10 16.92 21.15 1.96
N GLN A 11 16.13 20.64 1.02
CA GLN A 11 14.69 20.41 1.20
C GLN A 11 14.43 19.23 2.14
N ILE A 12 15.18 18.13 1.96
CA ILE A 12 15.08 16.95 2.83
C ILE A 12 15.48 17.30 4.26
N LYS A 13 16.57 18.07 4.42
CA LYS A 13 17.02 18.54 5.74
C LYS A 13 15.99 19.45 6.40
N ARG A 14 15.33 20.33 5.65
CA ARG A 14 14.25 21.20 6.18
C ARG A 14 13.03 20.40 6.63
N ILE A 15 12.61 19.39 5.86
CA ILE A 15 11.50 18.51 6.24
C ILE A 15 11.87 17.69 7.48
N ALA A 16 13.09 17.15 7.54
CA ALA A 16 13.57 16.40 8.71
C ALA A 16 13.67 17.28 9.96
N ASP A 17 14.26 18.48 9.85
CA ASP A 17 14.38 19.45 10.94
C ASP A 17 12.99 19.97 11.39
N PHE A 18 12.01 20.05 10.49
CA PHE A 18 10.61 20.39 10.80
C PHE A 18 9.91 19.26 11.57
N ILE A 19 10.07 18.00 11.12
CA ILE A 19 9.56 16.82 11.82
C ILE A 19 10.18 16.69 13.22
N TRP A 20 11.47 17.02 13.36
CA TRP A 20 12.16 17.00 14.66
C TRP A 20 11.78 18.15 15.59
N ASN A 21 11.54 19.36 15.09
CA ASN A 21 11.04 20.46 15.92
C ASN A 21 9.56 20.31 16.32
N ILE A 22 8.79 19.48 15.60
CA ILE A 22 7.41 19.09 15.95
C ILE A 22 7.37 18.11 17.14
N ALA A 23 8.46 17.44 17.47
CA ALA A 23 8.54 16.51 18.60
C ALA A 23 8.66 17.20 19.98
N ASP A 24 8.25 18.48 20.10
CA ASP A 24 8.02 19.15 21.38
C ASP A 24 6.83 18.49 22.11
N ASP A 25 6.91 18.32 23.43
CA ASP A 25 5.96 17.53 24.23
C ASP A 25 4.49 18.01 24.11
N ARG A 26 4.27 19.23 23.61
CA ARG A 26 2.95 19.81 23.34
C ARG A 26 2.17 19.15 22.20
N LEU A 27 2.83 18.42 21.30
CA LEU A 27 2.17 17.77 20.16
C LEU A 27 1.81 16.30 20.41
N ARG A 28 2.33 15.65 21.47
CA ARG A 28 1.93 14.29 21.84
C ARG A 28 0.41 14.17 21.99
N ASP A 29 -0.24 15.15 22.60
CA ASP A 29 -1.70 15.18 22.76
C ASP A 29 -2.48 15.27 21.44
N VAL A 30 -1.87 15.80 20.37
CA VAL A 30 -2.48 15.86 19.03
C VAL A 30 -2.36 14.52 18.32
N TYR A 31 -1.23 13.81 18.50
CA TYR A 31 -1.02 12.47 17.97
C TYR A 31 -1.81 11.39 18.74
N ALA A 32 -1.97 11.55 20.06
CA ALA A 32 -2.70 10.64 20.95
C ALA A 32 -4.21 10.59 20.70
N ARG A 33 -4.78 11.60 20.03
CA ARG A 33 -6.22 11.59 19.67
C ARG A 33 -6.53 10.73 18.43
N GLY A 34 -5.50 10.20 17.77
CA GLY A 34 -5.61 9.55 16.47
C GLY A 34 -5.98 10.54 15.36
N SER A 35 -5.62 10.20 14.12
CA SER A 35 -6.04 10.98 12.95
C SER A 35 -7.06 10.19 12.12
N ALA A 36 -7.73 10.85 11.18
CA ALA A 36 -8.68 10.19 10.28
C ALA A 36 -8.42 10.61 8.84
N ALA A 37 -8.41 9.64 7.92
CA ALA A 37 -8.49 9.89 6.49
C ALA A 37 -9.96 10.04 6.10
N THR A 38 -10.31 11.11 5.40
CA THR A 38 -11.68 11.34 4.91
C THR A 38 -11.69 11.50 3.39
N CYS A 39 -12.67 10.91 2.73
CA CYS A 39 -12.88 11.05 1.29
C CYS A 39 -14.34 10.78 0.96
N LYS A 40 -15.03 11.76 0.36
CA LYS A 40 -16.49 11.74 0.18
C LYS A 40 -17.17 11.52 1.54
N ASP A 41 -18.11 10.58 1.61
CA ASP A 41 -18.84 10.22 2.83
C ASP A 41 -18.12 9.14 3.66
N ALA A 42 -16.91 8.74 3.28
CA ALA A 42 -16.13 7.74 4.00
C ALA A 42 -15.08 8.37 4.92
N ALA A 43 -14.93 7.78 6.10
CA ALA A 43 -13.88 8.10 7.05
C ALA A 43 -13.19 6.82 7.54
N ILE A 44 -11.86 6.83 7.62
CA ILE A 44 -11.05 5.75 8.16
C ILE A 44 -10.21 6.33 9.30
N THR A 45 -10.35 5.75 10.48
CA THR A 45 -9.50 6.08 11.62
C THR A 45 -8.08 5.54 11.38
N LEU A 46 -7.07 6.33 11.70
CA LEU A 46 -5.66 6.04 11.48
C LEU A 46 -4.92 5.91 12.82
N ASP A 47 -3.99 4.97 12.88
CA ASP A 47 -2.96 4.93 13.90
C ASP A 47 -1.83 5.90 13.54
N THR A 48 -1.85 7.05 14.21
CA THR A 48 -0.73 8.00 14.19
C THR A 48 -0.18 8.23 15.58
N ASP A 49 -0.52 7.35 16.52
CA ASP A 49 0.03 7.38 17.87
C ASP A 49 1.44 6.77 17.83
N LEU A 50 2.37 7.35 18.58
CA LEU A 50 3.72 6.80 18.71
C LEU A 50 3.74 5.50 19.52
N ASP A 51 2.78 5.34 20.43
CA ASP A 51 2.60 4.11 21.22
C ASP A 51 1.80 3.03 20.46
N GLY A 52 1.22 3.41 19.32
CA GLY A 52 0.40 2.58 18.45
C GLY A 52 -1.01 2.32 18.99
N ARG A 53 -1.92 1.91 18.10
CA ARG A 53 -3.28 1.49 18.46
C ARG A 53 -3.72 0.25 17.70
N ARG A 54 -4.50 -0.60 18.37
CA ARG A 54 -4.88 -1.92 17.83
C ARG A 54 -6.13 -1.91 16.96
N ASP A 55 -6.88 -0.82 16.96
CA ASP A 55 -8.19 -0.68 16.31
C ASP A 55 -8.15 0.19 15.04
N ALA A 56 -6.97 0.60 14.60
CA ALA A 56 -6.78 1.39 13.38
C ALA A 56 -5.48 0.98 12.68
N PHE A 57 -5.43 1.20 11.36
CA PHE A 57 -4.21 0.96 10.60
C PHE A 57 -3.23 2.11 10.76
N ASN A 58 -1.97 1.78 10.98
CA ASN A 58 -0.88 2.75 10.83
C ASN A 58 -0.66 3.08 9.35
N PRO A 59 0.15 4.10 8.99
CA PRO A 59 0.31 4.49 7.60
C PRO A 59 0.88 3.39 6.69
N ALA A 60 1.72 2.50 7.22
CA ALA A 60 2.27 1.38 6.46
C ALA A 60 1.22 0.29 6.23
N GLU A 61 0.45 -0.06 7.26
CA GLU A 61 -0.65 -1.02 7.16
C GLU A 61 -1.76 -0.52 6.25
N LEU A 62 -2.12 0.76 6.34
CA LEU A 62 -3.11 1.39 5.46
C LEU A 62 -2.65 1.36 4.00
N LEU A 63 -1.36 1.60 3.75
CA LEU A 63 -0.78 1.49 2.41
C LEU A 63 -0.93 0.08 1.85
N LEU A 64 -0.61 -0.95 2.66
CA LEU A 64 -0.80 -2.34 2.25
C LEU A 64 -2.28 -2.65 2.00
N ALA A 65 -3.19 -2.29 2.92
CA ALA A 65 -4.62 -2.50 2.74
C ALA A 65 -5.18 -1.79 1.49
N ALA A 66 -4.70 -0.58 1.20
CA ALA A 66 -5.10 0.17 0.01
C ALA A 66 -4.56 -0.49 -1.28
N LEU A 67 -3.33 -0.99 -1.26
CA LEU A 67 -2.73 -1.70 -2.39
C LEU A 67 -3.47 -3.02 -2.65
N ASP A 68 -3.76 -3.78 -1.61
CA ASP A 68 -4.53 -5.02 -1.64
C ASP A 68 -5.90 -4.82 -2.31
N ALA A 69 -6.67 -3.86 -1.81
CA ALA A 69 -7.96 -3.49 -2.38
C ALA A 69 -7.83 -3.04 -3.85
N CYS A 70 -6.74 -2.36 -4.23
CA CYS A 70 -6.50 -1.97 -5.62
C CYS A 70 -6.19 -3.15 -6.53
N LEU A 71 -5.41 -4.15 -6.07
CA LEU A 71 -5.10 -5.36 -6.82
C LEU A 71 -6.37 -6.17 -7.07
N ILE A 72 -7.16 -6.44 -6.03
CA ILE A 72 -8.43 -7.16 -6.11
C ILE A 72 -9.39 -6.45 -7.09
N LYS A 73 -9.51 -5.12 -6.97
CA LYS A 73 -10.34 -4.32 -7.88
C LYS A 73 -9.81 -4.31 -9.31
N GLY A 74 -8.49 -4.33 -9.49
CA GLY A 74 -7.83 -4.46 -10.79
C GLY A 74 -8.21 -5.78 -11.45
N ILE A 75 -8.02 -6.91 -10.76
CA ILE A 75 -8.37 -8.24 -11.24
C ILE A 75 -9.84 -8.31 -11.62
N GLY A 76 -10.75 -7.85 -10.75
CA GLY A 76 -12.18 -7.84 -11.02
C GLY A 76 -12.59 -7.01 -12.25
N ARG A 77 -11.79 -6.00 -12.64
CA ARG A 77 -12.02 -5.24 -13.89
C ARG A 77 -11.53 -5.97 -15.13
N VAL A 78 -10.43 -6.71 -15.04
CA VAL A 78 -9.79 -7.33 -16.21
C VAL A 78 -10.43 -8.69 -16.51
N VAL A 79 -10.83 -9.46 -15.50
CA VAL A 79 -11.41 -10.81 -15.64
C VAL A 79 -12.55 -10.88 -16.68
N PRO A 80 -13.56 -9.97 -16.68
CA PRO A 80 -14.62 -9.98 -17.68
C PRO A 80 -14.12 -9.72 -19.11
N ILE A 81 -13.11 -8.87 -19.28
CA ILE A 81 -12.52 -8.53 -20.58
C ILE A 81 -11.86 -9.77 -21.19
N LEU A 82 -11.22 -10.57 -20.35
CA LEU A 82 -10.52 -11.80 -20.74
C LEU A 82 -11.44 -13.01 -20.89
N LYS A 83 -12.73 -12.83 -20.60
CA LYS A 83 -13.73 -13.90 -20.51
C LYS A 83 -13.25 -15.05 -19.61
N PHE A 84 -12.44 -14.75 -18.60
CA PHE A 84 -11.85 -15.72 -17.68
C PHE A 84 -12.82 -15.96 -16.53
N ARG A 85 -12.93 -17.20 -16.03
CA ARG A 85 -13.81 -17.51 -14.91
C ARG A 85 -13.01 -17.57 -13.61
N LEU A 86 -13.26 -16.61 -12.73
CA LEU A 86 -12.81 -16.64 -11.34
C LEU A 86 -14.02 -16.79 -10.43
N THR A 87 -13.93 -17.68 -9.46
CA THR A 87 -14.92 -17.84 -8.39
C THR A 87 -14.47 -17.17 -7.08
N GLY A 88 -13.18 -16.90 -6.93
CA GLY A 88 -12.59 -16.29 -5.75
C GLY A 88 -11.25 -15.62 -6.07
N VAL A 89 -10.95 -14.55 -5.34
CA VAL A 89 -9.65 -13.89 -5.38
C VAL A 89 -9.29 -13.44 -3.96
N GLU A 90 -8.07 -13.74 -3.54
CA GLU A 90 -7.48 -13.28 -2.29
C GLU A 90 -6.10 -12.71 -2.63
N ALA A 91 -5.77 -11.54 -2.10
CA ALA A 91 -4.43 -11.00 -2.15
C ALA A 91 -3.90 -10.87 -0.72
N ARG A 92 -2.63 -11.25 -0.54
CA ARG A 92 -1.92 -11.21 0.74
C ARG A 92 -0.67 -10.40 0.54
N LEU A 93 -0.55 -9.31 1.29
CA LEU A 93 0.58 -8.42 1.19
C LEU A 93 1.44 -8.48 2.45
N HIS A 94 2.76 -8.50 2.24
CA HIS A 94 3.75 -8.40 3.30
C HIS A 94 4.70 -7.25 2.99
N GLY A 95 4.76 -6.26 3.86
CA GLY A 95 5.66 -5.11 3.74
C GLY A 95 6.86 -5.23 4.67
N ALA A 96 8.06 -4.97 4.16
CA ALA A 96 9.25 -4.77 4.99
C ALA A 96 9.57 -3.27 5.07
N ARG A 97 9.62 -2.73 6.30
CA ARG A 97 9.90 -1.31 6.55
C ARG A 97 11.29 -1.15 7.17
N GLN A 98 12.07 -0.21 6.66
CA GLN A 98 13.29 0.29 7.30
C GLN A 98 12.92 1.49 8.14
N ASP A 99 13.46 1.55 9.35
CA ASP A 99 13.18 2.67 10.26
C ASP A 99 14.15 3.86 10.07
N ALA A 100 15.38 3.62 9.59
CA ALA A 100 16.39 4.66 9.44
C ALA A 100 17.19 4.57 8.11
N PRO A 101 17.08 5.56 7.19
CA PRO A 101 15.98 6.52 7.10
C PRO A 101 14.62 5.81 6.90
N PRO A 102 13.50 6.33 7.42
CA PRO A 102 12.23 5.61 7.39
C PRO A 102 11.70 5.44 5.95
N LYS A 103 11.47 4.21 5.52
CA LYS A 103 10.90 3.87 4.19
C LYS A 103 10.30 2.47 4.18
N MET A 104 9.35 2.23 3.26
CA MET A 104 8.98 0.87 2.86
C MET A 104 10.08 0.33 1.94
N GLU A 105 10.78 -0.71 2.34
CA GLU A 105 11.88 -1.30 1.56
C GLU A 105 11.37 -2.22 0.47
N SER A 106 10.40 -3.06 0.81
CA SER A 106 9.78 -4.00 -0.11
C SER A 106 8.34 -4.25 0.28
N ILE A 107 7.56 -4.62 -0.73
CA ILE A 107 6.22 -5.19 -0.56
C ILE A 107 6.23 -6.46 -1.39
N GLY A 108 6.03 -7.60 -0.74
CA GLY A 108 5.77 -8.88 -1.39
C GLY A 108 4.27 -9.13 -1.43
N ASP A 109 3.81 -9.75 -2.52
CA ASP A 109 2.43 -10.13 -2.73
C ASP A 109 2.31 -11.63 -3.02
N GLU A 110 1.24 -12.24 -2.50
CA GLU A 110 0.74 -13.55 -2.90
C GLU A 110 -0.71 -13.37 -3.31
N ILE A 111 -1.04 -13.72 -4.56
CA ILE A 111 -2.39 -13.68 -5.08
C ILE A 111 -2.88 -15.11 -5.26
N VAL A 112 -3.91 -15.48 -4.52
CA VAL A 112 -4.58 -16.78 -4.62
C VAL A 112 -5.87 -16.57 -5.40
N VAL A 113 -6.08 -17.41 -6.42
CA VAL A 113 -7.27 -17.34 -7.27
C VAL A 113 -7.95 -18.69 -7.29
N ASP A 114 -9.28 -18.69 -7.17
CA ASP A 114 -10.09 -19.88 -7.36
C ASP A 114 -10.69 -19.85 -8.77
N THR A 115 -10.48 -20.91 -9.54
CA THR A 115 -10.90 -21.01 -10.93
C THR A 115 -11.18 -22.45 -11.35
N ASP A 116 -12.13 -22.63 -12.28
CA ASP A 116 -12.40 -23.89 -12.97
C ASP A 116 -11.75 -23.94 -14.37
N GLU A 117 -10.91 -22.95 -14.69
CA GLU A 117 -10.15 -22.88 -15.94
C GLU A 117 -8.94 -23.83 -15.92
N ASP A 118 -8.52 -24.30 -17.09
CA ASP A 118 -7.38 -25.21 -17.20
C ASP A 118 -6.03 -24.51 -16.95
N ASP A 119 -5.02 -25.29 -16.55
CA ASP A 119 -3.67 -24.81 -16.22
C ASP A 119 -3.01 -24.01 -17.34
N ARG A 120 -3.27 -24.32 -18.62
CA ARG A 120 -2.68 -23.58 -19.74
C ARG A 120 -3.26 -22.18 -19.82
N ARG A 121 -4.56 -22.08 -19.56
CA ARG A 121 -5.29 -20.83 -19.55
C ARG A 121 -4.92 -19.98 -18.33
N LEU A 122 -4.74 -20.61 -17.16
CA LEU A 122 -4.26 -19.97 -15.95
C LEU A 122 -2.82 -19.45 -16.11
N ALA A 123 -1.89 -20.27 -16.63
CA ALA A 123 -0.51 -19.86 -16.87
C ALA A 123 -0.40 -18.66 -17.82
N ARG A 124 -1.22 -18.64 -18.87
CA ARG A 124 -1.31 -17.53 -19.81
C ARG A 124 -1.82 -16.26 -19.13
N TRP A 125 -2.83 -16.38 -18.27
CA TRP A 125 -3.37 -15.26 -17.50
C TRP A 125 -2.31 -14.65 -16.56
N ILE A 126 -1.55 -15.50 -15.85
CA ILE A 126 -0.50 -15.08 -14.92
C ILE A 126 0.62 -14.31 -15.63
N VAL A 127 1.04 -14.77 -16.81
CA VAL A 127 2.20 -14.20 -17.52
C VAL A 127 1.83 -12.98 -18.35
N GLU A 128 0.66 -12.98 -19.01
CA GLU A 128 0.36 -12.02 -20.08
C GLU A 128 -0.70 -10.98 -19.67
N GLY A 129 -1.45 -11.20 -18.59
CA GLY A 129 -2.51 -10.29 -18.15
C GLY A 129 -3.65 -10.05 -19.17
N ALA A 130 -3.62 -10.69 -20.35
CA ALA A 130 -4.60 -10.58 -21.43
C ALA A 130 -4.40 -11.68 -22.51
N PRO A 131 -5.35 -11.94 -23.44
CA PRO A 131 -5.32 -13.12 -24.30
C PRO A 131 -4.64 -12.83 -25.65
N PRO A 132 -3.86 -13.76 -26.23
CA PRO A 132 -3.65 -13.82 -27.66
C PRO A 132 -4.85 -14.47 -28.34
N SER A 133 -5.26 -13.82 -29.44
CA SER A 133 -6.39 -14.06 -30.37
C SER A 133 -6.79 -15.51 -30.61
#